data_AF-A0A7S1TI25-F1
#
_entry.id   AF-A0A7S1TI25-F1
#
_cell.length_a   1.000
_cell.length_b   1.000
_cell.length_c   1.000
_cell.angle_alpha   90.00
_cell.angle_beta   90.00
_cell.angle_gamma   90.00
#
_symmetry.space_group_name_H-M   'P 1'
#
loop_
_entity.id
_entity.type
_entity.pdbx_description
1 polymer ?
#
loop_
_entity_poly.entity_id
_entity_poly.type
_entity_poly.pdbx_seq_one_letter_code
_entity_poly.pdbx_strand_id
1 'polypeptide(L)'
;MFRIKRLRHGQFGLRTVWETRLEMARGRLVTMAERTGFRWLWMAAVMFVCLTGIWVSVHKQNWSWGGSAESSELYWLGRRGSMWGTPRRDGEGGGQLRGTLSEGSGGSTVETEGREVREGVKQGGSVRLRGRREEILGMEVVWQRPSVGLERERGVWLLAHGCSHSATDFWDRDDPLCLTCIGLPEEKRITRRLLEENYAVIAVSSSDREVKCWHPRDESDHRVVQIIREWMTREHLTGLPVYLLGVSSGGGLVVSIAEEIHAAGVVCEVSVPHAWDSSITLVVVTMEQDRMSVQRAAKLANGHSIFHVRARAIPLTTDFFSSRIENFSRTCSSAMAQAFEKHGYVNVDGFLMTDPRHNGSWRKLVTQACPGIVQTDSLKPDQSPVSEELNVAVRFAPKLA
;
A
#
# COMPACT_ATOMS: atom_id res chain seq x y z
N MET A 1 69.44 9.16 39.38
CA MET A 1 69.05 10.59 39.29
C MET A 1 67.57 10.69 39.65
N PHE A 2 67.25 11.42 40.72
CA PHE A 2 65.90 11.55 41.31
C PHE A 2 64.92 12.33 40.41
N ARG A 3 63.62 11.96 40.40
CA ARG A 3 62.53 12.84 40.86
C ARG A 3 61.18 12.14 41.02
N ILE A 4 60.59 12.33 42.19
CA ILE A 4 59.19 12.04 42.56
C ILE A 4 58.39 13.35 42.43
N LYS A 5 57.14 13.31 41.93
CA LYS A 5 55.95 13.99 42.54
C LYS A 5 54.61 13.71 41.82
N ARG A 6 53.73 13.03 42.56
CA ARG A 6 52.24 13.12 42.77
C ARG A 6 51.24 13.44 41.62
N LEU A 7 50.46 12.40 41.31
CA LEU A 7 48.98 12.23 41.32
C LEU A 7 47.98 13.41 41.35
N ARG A 8 46.93 13.31 40.50
CA ARG A 8 45.47 13.49 40.75
C ARG A 8 44.69 12.55 39.79
N HIS A 9 44.04 11.47 40.24
CA HIS A 9 42.60 11.30 40.62
C HIS A 9 41.56 11.47 39.49
N GLY A 10 40.81 10.40 39.18
CA GLY A 10 39.51 10.48 38.49
C GLY A 10 39.03 9.27 37.66
N GLN A 11 38.47 8.24 38.34
CA GLN A 11 37.46 7.27 37.90
C GLN A 11 37.65 6.34 36.66
N PHE A 12 37.95 5.08 36.97
CA PHE A 12 37.68 3.88 36.15
C PHE A 12 36.22 3.42 36.33
N GLY A 13 35.50 3.19 35.24
CA GLY A 13 34.10 2.73 35.23
C GLY A 13 33.91 1.25 34.93
N LEU A 14 33.69 0.45 35.98
CA LEU A 14 32.60 -0.53 36.20
C LEU A 14 32.03 -1.46 35.08
N ARG A 15 32.66 -1.67 33.93
CA ARG A 15 32.13 -2.61 32.91
C ARG A 15 32.74 -4.02 32.90
N THR A 16 33.95 -4.22 33.39
CA THR A 16 34.69 -5.48 33.17
C THR A 16 34.65 -6.49 34.32
N VAL A 17 33.96 -6.20 35.43
CA VAL A 17 33.87 -7.12 36.58
C VAL A 17 32.53 -7.88 36.64
N TRP A 18 31.49 -7.37 35.95
CA TRP A 18 30.18 -8.02 35.90
C TRP A 18 30.10 -9.14 34.86
N GLU A 19 30.74 -8.98 33.71
CA GLU A 19 30.71 -9.97 32.62
C GLU A 19 31.46 -11.25 32.99
N THR A 20 32.59 -11.16 33.71
CA THR A 20 33.36 -12.33 34.13
C THR A 20 32.68 -13.15 35.23
N ARG A 21 31.79 -12.55 36.03
CA ARG A 21 31.03 -13.27 37.07
C ARG A 21 29.77 -13.96 36.53
N LEU A 22 29.16 -13.42 35.48
CA LEU A 22 28.00 -14.03 34.82
C LEU A 22 28.36 -15.27 34.00
N GLU A 23 29.54 -15.29 33.35
CA GLU A 23 30.00 -16.48 32.63
C GLU A 23 30.43 -17.62 33.56
N MET A 24 31.06 -17.33 34.71
CA MET A 24 31.37 -18.36 35.71
C MET A 24 30.11 -18.93 36.39
N ALA A 25 29.04 -18.13 36.52
CA ALA A 25 27.75 -18.61 37.04
C ALA A 25 27.01 -19.49 36.02
N ARG A 26 27.07 -19.15 34.73
CA ARG A 26 26.51 -20.00 33.65
C ARG A 26 27.22 -21.33 33.52
N GLY A 27 28.56 -21.35 33.60
CA GLY A 27 29.34 -22.59 33.51
C GLY A 27 29.09 -23.59 34.65
N ARG A 28 28.77 -23.12 35.87
CA ARG A 28 28.51 -23.97 37.04
C ARG A 28 27.06 -24.44 37.17
N LEU A 29 26.09 -23.72 36.59
CA LEU A 29 24.67 -24.11 36.61
C LEU A 29 24.34 -25.19 35.58
N VAL A 30 25.01 -25.18 34.42
CA VAL A 30 24.84 -26.21 33.39
C VAL A 30 25.36 -27.58 33.84
N THR A 31 26.47 -27.61 34.59
CA THR A 31 27.08 -28.85 35.10
C THR A 31 26.33 -29.48 36.29
N MET A 32 25.48 -28.73 37.01
CA MET A 32 24.62 -29.28 38.07
C MET A 32 23.27 -29.81 37.54
N ALA A 33 22.72 -29.19 36.49
CA ALA A 33 21.43 -29.57 35.91
C ALA A 33 21.48 -30.92 35.16
N GLU A 34 22.63 -31.26 34.56
CA GLU A 34 22.81 -32.55 33.86
C GLU A 34 23.00 -33.75 34.80
N ARG A 35 23.32 -33.53 36.09
CA ARG A 35 23.57 -34.61 37.06
C ARG A 35 22.41 -34.97 37.97
N THR A 36 21.30 -34.22 37.98
CA THR A 36 20.23 -34.43 38.99
C THR A 36 18.80 -34.55 38.46
N GLY A 37 18.54 -34.46 37.15
CA GLY A 37 17.27 -34.91 36.57
C GLY A 37 16.00 -34.18 37.06
N PHE A 38 16.08 -32.92 37.50
CA PHE A 38 14.94 -32.14 38.00
C PHE A 38 14.48 -31.07 36.99
N ARG A 39 13.54 -31.43 36.09
CA ARG A 39 12.95 -30.50 35.09
C ARG A 39 11.94 -29.48 35.66
N TRP A 40 11.52 -29.62 36.92
CA TRP A 40 10.45 -28.79 37.50
C TRP A 40 10.91 -27.43 38.05
N LEU A 41 12.18 -27.29 38.46
CA LEU A 41 12.71 -26.04 39.02
C LEU A 41 13.00 -24.96 37.95
N TRP A 42 13.27 -25.37 36.71
CA TRP A 42 13.51 -24.44 35.60
C TRP A 42 12.22 -23.70 35.18
N MET A 43 11.08 -24.40 35.17
CA MET A 43 9.78 -23.77 34.89
C MET A 43 9.35 -22.77 35.99
N ALA A 44 9.65 -23.07 37.26
CA ALA A 44 9.36 -22.15 38.37
C ALA A 44 10.19 -20.86 38.30
N ALA A 45 11.46 -20.94 37.88
CA ALA A 45 12.32 -19.78 37.73
C ALA A 45 11.91 -18.88 36.53
N VAL A 46 11.48 -19.48 35.42
CA VAL A 46 10.98 -18.74 34.25
C VAL A 46 9.65 -18.04 34.56
N MET A 47 8.75 -18.70 35.30
CA MET A 47 7.47 -18.11 35.74
C MET A 47 7.67 -16.93 36.71
N PHE A 48 8.68 -16.97 37.59
CA PHE A 48 8.96 -15.89 38.55
C PHE A 48 9.53 -14.62 37.88
N VAL A 49 10.29 -14.77 36.80
CA VAL A 49 10.81 -13.64 36.00
C VAL A 49 9.69 -13.00 35.16
N CYS A 50 8.76 -13.79 34.62
CA CYS A 50 7.62 -13.26 33.87
C CYS A 50 6.61 -12.50 34.76
N LEU A 51 6.38 -12.95 35.99
CA LEU A 51 5.41 -12.32 36.91
C LEU A 51 5.94 -11.02 37.55
N THR A 52 7.25 -10.86 37.69
CA THR A 52 7.85 -9.62 38.24
C THR A 52 8.06 -8.53 37.17
N GLY A 53 8.19 -8.90 35.89
CA GLY A 53 8.27 -7.95 34.76
C GLY A 53 6.95 -7.26 34.41
N ILE A 54 5.80 -7.90 34.70
CA ILE A 54 4.46 -7.35 34.39
C ILE A 54 4.03 -6.28 35.42
N TRP A 55 4.61 -6.29 36.63
CA TRP A 55 4.21 -5.37 37.70
C TRP A 55 4.81 -3.95 37.58
N VAL A 56 5.85 -3.75 36.75
CA VAL A 56 6.53 -2.45 36.61
C VAL A 56 5.94 -1.57 35.48
N SER A 57 5.16 -2.11 34.55
CA SER A 57 4.65 -1.35 33.39
C SER A 57 3.26 -0.73 33.55
N VAL A 58 2.52 -1.02 34.63
CA VAL A 58 1.10 -0.58 34.75
C VAL A 58 0.93 0.76 35.49
N HIS A 59 1.99 1.40 36.02
CA HIS A 59 1.82 2.57 36.90
C HIS A 59 2.33 3.94 36.39
N LYS A 60 2.54 4.12 35.08
CA LYS A 60 2.86 5.45 34.52
C LYS A 60 2.08 5.76 33.24
N GLN A 61 0.87 6.31 33.39
CA GLN A 61 0.34 7.39 32.56
C GLN A 61 -1.06 7.76 33.06
N ASN A 62 -1.15 8.80 33.90
CA ASN A 62 -2.42 9.39 34.28
C ASN A 62 -2.22 10.85 34.75
N TRP A 63 -1.72 11.73 33.88
CA TRP A 63 -1.72 13.19 34.15
C TRP A 63 -2.21 13.94 32.90
N SER A 64 -3.33 14.64 33.08
CA SER A 64 -3.97 15.59 32.16
C SER A 64 -3.38 17.00 32.27
N TRP A 65 -3.96 17.95 31.52
CA TRP A 65 -3.62 19.36 31.24
C TRP A 65 -2.84 19.51 29.91
N GLY A 66 -3.24 20.29 28.91
CA GLY A 66 -4.10 21.48 28.86
C GLY A 66 -3.22 22.69 28.51
N GLY A 67 -3.34 23.22 27.28
CA GLY A 67 -2.92 24.59 26.97
C GLY A 67 -1.82 24.81 25.91
N SER A 68 -2.20 25.68 24.97
CA SER A 68 -1.42 26.68 24.20
C SER A 68 -0.39 26.30 23.14
N ALA A 69 -0.64 26.92 21.98
CA ALA A 69 0.25 27.21 20.87
C ALA A 69 1.51 27.99 21.27
N GLU A 70 2.59 27.75 20.53
CA GLU A 70 3.62 28.70 20.07
C GLU A 70 4.65 27.88 19.27
N SER A 71 4.66 27.99 17.94
CA SER A 71 5.63 28.77 17.16
C SER A 71 7.09 28.45 17.44
N SER A 72 7.76 27.84 16.46
CA SER A 72 9.18 28.10 16.21
C SER A 72 9.44 28.03 14.71
N GLU A 73 9.45 29.22 14.11
CA GLU A 73 10.19 29.51 12.90
C GLU A 73 11.68 29.21 13.14
N LEU A 74 12.34 28.60 12.15
CA LEU A 74 13.78 28.72 12.00
C LEU A 74 14.10 29.16 10.57
N TYR A 75 14.72 30.33 10.55
CA TYR A 75 15.25 31.10 9.44
C TYR A 75 16.11 30.29 8.45
N TRP A 76 15.94 30.59 7.16
CA TRP A 76 17.05 30.65 6.23
C TRP A 76 16.99 31.95 5.42
N LEU A 77 18.05 32.75 5.56
CA LEU A 77 18.34 33.98 4.83
C LEU A 77 18.86 33.62 3.43
N GLY A 78 18.21 34.15 2.38
CA GLY A 78 18.69 34.09 1.00
C GLY A 78 18.59 35.47 0.35
N ARG A 79 19.74 36.05 0.05
CA ARG A 79 19.93 37.41 -0.51
C ARG A 79 19.22 37.61 -1.84
N ARG A 80 18.63 38.81 -2.00
CA ARG A 80 18.20 39.39 -3.28
C ARG A 80 19.42 39.70 -4.14
N GLY A 81 19.43 39.15 -5.35
CA GLY A 81 20.25 39.60 -6.48
C GLY A 81 19.31 40.03 -7.61
N SER A 82 19.34 41.31 -7.95
CA SER A 82 18.64 41.96 -9.05
C SER A 82 19.16 41.51 -10.42
N MET A 83 18.27 41.25 -11.38
CA MET A 83 18.55 41.48 -12.79
C MET A 83 17.24 41.76 -13.54
N TRP A 84 16.99 43.04 -13.78
CA TRP A 84 16.12 43.52 -14.85
C TRP A 84 17.00 43.69 -16.09
N GLY A 85 16.60 43.08 -17.20
CA GLY A 85 17.25 43.23 -18.49
C GLY A 85 16.25 42.98 -19.61
N THR A 86 15.57 44.03 -20.05
CA THR A 86 14.90 44.09 -21.34
C THR A 86 15.95 44.22 -22.45
N PRO A 87 15.61 43.80 -23.69
CA PRO A 87 15.85 44.72 -24.81
C PRO A 87 14.64 44.98 -25.70
N ARG A 88 14.63 46.22 -26.18
CA ARG A 88 13.76 46.89 -27.14
C ARG A 88 13.71 46.22 -28.52
N ARG A 89 12.56 46.39 -29.17
CA ARG A 89 12.38 46.51 -30.62
C ARG A 89 12.90 47.87 -31.11
N ASP A 90 13.44 47.89 -32.32
CA ASP A 90 13.28 48.89 -33.41
C ASP A 90 13.60 48.11 -34.71
N GLY A 91 12.70 47.99 -35.69
CA GLY A 91 12.53 48.90 -36.85
C GLY A 91 13.47 48.46 -37.99
N GLU A 92 13.18 48.39 -39.30
CA GLU A 92 12.11 48.80 -40.21
C GLU A 92 12.39 48.12 -41.58
N GLY A 93 11.39 48.11 -42.47
CA GLY A 93 11.55 47.89 -43.93
C GLY A 93 10.89 46.59 -44.41
N GLY A 94 9.95 46.57 -45.35
CA GLY A 94 9.39 47.56 -46.25
C GLY A 94 8.86 46.81 -47.48
N GLY A 95 7.63 47.12 -47.91
CA GLY A 95 7.11 46.73 -49.23
C GLY A 95 6.33 45.41 -49.34
N GLN A 96 5.24 45.24 -50.09
CA GLN A 96 3.97 45.94 -50.26
C GLN A 96 3.12 45.12 -51.28
N LEU A 97 1.85 44.85 -50.94
CA LEU A 97 0.66 44.61 -51.80
C LEU A 97 0.51 43.36 -52.69
N ARG A 98 -0.46 42.49 -52.35
CA ARG A 98 -1.81 42.28 -52.95
C ARG A 98 -2.34 40.90 -52.48
N GLY A 99 -3.59 40.69 -52.08
CA GLY A 99 -4.77 41.55 -52.03
C GLY A 99 -5.95 40.84 -51.34
N THR A 100 -7.06 41.57 -51.33
CA THR A 100 -8.47 41.19 -51.09
C THR A 100 -8.90 40.77 -49.68
N LEU A 101 -9.57 41.76 -49.06
CA LEU A 101 -10.49 41.68 -47.93
C LEU A 101 -11.70 40.78 -48.22
N SER A 102 -12.13 40.01 -47.23
CA SER A 102 -13.53 39.96 -46.83
C SER A 102 -13.61 39.65 -45.33
N GLU A 103 -14.06 40.64 -44.58
CA GLU A 103 -14.42 40.52 -43.17
C GLU A 103 -15.64 39.61 -43.01
N GLY A 104 -15.63 38.82 -41.95
CA GLY A 104 -16.73 37.94 -41.55
C GLY A 104 -16.57 37.55 -40.09
N SER A 105 -16.76 38.53 -39.21
CA SER A 105 -16.86 38.35 -37.76
C SER A 105 -18.14 37.59 -37.41
N GLY A 106 -18.01 36.44 -36.78
CA GLY A 106 -19.12 35.68 -36.21
C GLY A 106 -18.59 34.66 -35.23
N GLY A 107 -18.59 35.02 -33.94
CA GLY A 107 -18.15 34.14 -32.86
C GLY A 107 -19.04 32.90 -32.78
N SER A 108 -18.40 31.73 -32.71
CA SER A 108 -19.05 30.49 -32.32
C SER A 108 -18.39 29.98 -31.04
N THR A 109 -19.14 30.04 -29.96
CA THR A 109 -18.98 29.23 -28.75
C THR A 109 -18.84 27.77 -29.13
N VAL A 110 -17.67 27.18 -28.86
CA VAL A 110 -17.49 25.73 -28.96
C VAL A 110 -18.01 25.13 -27.66
N GLU A 111 -19.29 24.78 -27.67
CA GLU A 111 -19.82 23.75 -26.78
C GLU A 111 -19.14 22.43 -27.15
N THR A 112 -18.31 21.91 -26.25
CA THR A 112 -17.78 20.55 -26.36
C THR A 112 -18.90 19.59 -25.98
N GLU A 113 -19.68 19.18 -27.00
CA GLU A 113 -20.57 18.03 -26.91
C GLU A 113 -19.81 16.78 -26.47
N GLY A 114 -20.43 16.06 -25.52
CA GLY A 114 -19.95 14.81 -24.97
C GLY A 114 -19.71 13.79 -26.08
N ARG A 115 -18.44 13.45 -26.29
CA ARG A 115 -18.07 12.31 -27.12
C ARG A 115 -18.40 11.04 -26.33
N GLU A 116 -19.60 10.54 -26.59
CA GLU A 116 -20.07 9.24 -26.15
C GLU A 116 -19.09 8.17 -26.71
N VAL A 117 -18.23 7.65 -25.83
CA VAL A 117 -17.39 6.51 -26.14
C VAL A 117 -18.33 5.30 -26.23
N ARG A 118 -18.73 4.96 -27.45
CA ARG A 118 -19.35 3.67 -27.74
C ARG A 118 -18.31 2.58 -27.50
N GLU A 119 -18.29 2.05 -26.28
CA GLU A 119 -17.64 0.79 -25.97
C GLU A 119 -18.36 -0.32 -26.74
N GLY A 120 -17.75 -0.76 -27.84
CA GLY A 120 -18.04 -2.07 -28.40
C GLY A 120 -17.58 -3.11 -27.38
N VAL A 121 -18.52 -3.61 -26.57
CA VAL A 121 -18.31 -4.76 -25.70
C VAL A 121 -18.01 -5.97 -26.59
N LYS A 122 -16.72 -6.21 -26.85
CA LYS A 122 -16.26 -7.54 -27.25
C LYS A 122 -16.49 -8.43 -26.03
N GLN A 123 -17.43 -9.36 -26.14
CA GLN A 123 -17.50 -10.49 -25.21
C GLN A 123 -16.24 -11.35 -25.39
N GLY A 124 -15.13 -10.90 -24.79
CA GLY A 124 -13.96 -11.73 -24.56
C GLY A 124 -14.28 -12.68 -23.42
N GLY A 125 -13.97 -13.97 -23.59
CA GLY A 125 -14.05 -14.91 -22.48
C GLY A 125 -13.25 -14.37 -21.30
N SER A 126 -13.88 -14.24 -20.14
CA SER A 126 -13.26 -13.72 -18.91
C SER A 126 -11.92 -14.41 -18.68
N VAL A 127 -10.83 -13.63 -18.55
CA VAL A 127 -9.53 -14.19 -18.20
C VAL A 127 -9.66 -14.87 -16.84
N ARG A 128 -9.24 -16.14 -16.77
CA ARG A 128 -9.24 -16.92 -15.52
C ARG A 128 -7.93 -16.67 -14.78
N LEU A 129 -8.01 -16.43 -13.47
CA LEU A 129 -6.85 -16.06 -12.65
C LEU A 129 -6.16 -17.31 -12.09
N ARG A 130 -5.38 -17.98 -12.95
CA ARG A 130 -4.61 -19.17 -12.61
C ARG A 130 -3.17 -18.83 -12.23
N GLY A 131 -3.00 -18.32 -11.02
CA GLY A 131 -1.70 -17.90 -10.50
C GLY A 131 -0.82 -19.09 -10.14
N ARG A 132 0.40 -19.14 -10.68
CA ARG A 132 1.41 -20.08 -10.22
C ARG A 132 2.05 -19.54 -8.95
N ARG A 133 1.84 -20.23 -7.84
CA ARG A 133 2.54 -19.94 -6.58
C ARG A 133 3.85 -20.71 -6.50
N GLU A 134 4.91 -20.02 -6.11
CA GLU A 134 6.21 -20.62 -5.79
C GLU A 134 6.98 -19.75 -4.80
N GLU A 135 8.21 -20.15 -4.47
CA GLU A 135 9.14 -19.36 -3.69
C GLU A 135 10.35 -19.02 -4.56
N ILE A 136 10.71 -17.74 -4.62
CA ILE A 136 11.92 -17.27 -5.31
C ILE A 136 12.76 -16.53 -4.29
N LEU A 137 14.03 -16.94 -4.12
CA LEU A 137 14.97 -16.35 -3.16
C LEU A 137 14.42 -16.26 -1.72
N GLY A 138 13.62 -17.25 -1.30
CA GLY A 138 13.04 -17.31 0.04
C GLY A 138 11.81 -16.42 0.25
N MET A 139 11.21 -15.88 -0.81
CA MET A 139 9.99 -15.06 -0.73
C MET A 139 8.87 -15.71 -1.54
N GLU A 140 7.66 -15.70 -0.97
CA GLU A 140 6.47 -16.18 -1.65
C GLU A 140 6.13 -15.25 -2.82
N VAL A 141 5.96 -15.86 -4.00
CA VAL A 141 5.52 -15.18 -5.21
C VAL A 141 4.30 -15.89 -5.78
N VAL A 142 3.42 -15.11 -6.40
CA VAL A 142 2.36 -15.65 -7.26
C VAL A 142 2.42 -14.87 -8.57
N TRP A 143 2.39 -15.57 -9.70
CA TRP A 143 2.46 -14.92 -11.00
C TRP A 143 1.62 -15.61 -12.05
N GLN A 144 1.28 -14.86 -13.09
CA GLN A 144 0.57 -15.37 -14.26
C GLN A 144 0.97 -14.58 -15.50
N ARG A 145 1.08 -15.29 -16.62
CA ARG A 145 1.24 -14.71 -17.94
C ARG A 145 -0.10 -14.70 -18.69
N PRO A 146 -0.34 -13.70 -19.56
CA PRO A 146 -1.51 -13.73 -20.42
C PRO A 146 -1.41 -14.93 -21.38
N SER A 147 -2.54 -15.47 -21.83
CA SER A 147 -2.56 -16.63 -22.74
C SER A 147 -2.19 -16.27 -24.20
N VAL A 148 -1.47 -15.17 -24.40
CA VAL A 148 -0.96 -14.74 -25.70
C VAL A 148 0.49 -15.22 -25.88
N GLY A 149 0.97 -15.25 -27.12
CA GLY A 149 2.39 -15.50 -27.39
C GLY A 149 3.26 -14.36 -26.85
N LEU A 150 4.55 -14.67 -26.59
CA LEU A 150 5.55 -13.73 -26.07
C LEU A 150 5.63 -12.44 -26.91
N GLU A 151 5.41 -12.54 -28.23
CA GLU A 151 5.43 -11.40 -29.16
C GLU A 151 4.31 -10.37 -28.94
N ARG A 152 3.27 -10.72 -28.17
CA ARG A 152 2.14 -9.84 -27.85
C ARG A 152 2.14 -9.38 -26.40
N GLU A 153 3.08 -9.86 -25.58
CA GLU A 153 3.21 -9.41 -24.20
C GLU A 153 3.74 -7.97 -24.18
N ARG A 154 3.01 -7.08 -23.51
CA ARG A 154 3.29 -5.63 -23.53
C ARG A 154 4.27 -5.18 -22.47
N GLY A 155 4.51 -6.00 -21.47
CA GLY A 155 5.24 -5.61 -20.27
C GLY A 155 4.99 -6.54 -19.10
N VAL A 156 5.65 -6.21 -18.00
CA VAL A 156 5.55 -6.89 -16.72
C VAL A 156 4.99 -5.94 -15.68
N TRP A 157 4.07 -6.40 -14.84
CA TRP A 157 3.65 -5.70 -13.63
C TRP A 157 4.14 -6.45 -12.40
N LEU A 158 4.84 -5.74 -11.53
CA LEU A 158 5.14 -6.17 -10.16
C LEU A 158 4.12 -5.53 -9.20
N LEU A 159 3.42 -6.36 -8.44
CA LEU A 159 2.41 -5.96 -7.47
C LEU A 159 2.92 -6.15 -6.03
N ALA A 160 2.92 -5.09 -5.24
CA ALA A 160 3.31 -5.08 -3.83
C ALA A 160 2.12 -4.74 -2.93
N HIS A 161 1.73 -5.69 -2.08
CA HIS A 161 0.55 -5.60 -1.23
C HIS A 161 0.69 -4.57 -0.10
N GLY A 162 -0.43 -4.19 0.52
CA GLY A 162 -0.44 -3.42 1.78
C GLY A 162 -0.21 -4.29 3.01
N CYS A 163 -0.06 -3.69 4.19
CA CYS A 163 -0.01 -4.42 5.46
C CYS A 163 -1.17 -5.41 5.62
N SER A 164 -0.96 -6.53 6.33
CA SER A 164 -1.92 -7.65 6.49
C SER A 164 -2.21 -8.51 5.25
N HIS A 165 -1.72 -8.13 4.07
CA HIS A 165 -2.00 -8.82 2.80
C HIS A 165 -0.83 -9.68 2.29
N SER A 166 -1.02 -10.35 1.14
CA SER A 166 0.00 -11.20 0.50
C SER A 166 -0.15 -11.26 -1.01
N ALA A 167 0.85 -11.82 -1.69
CA ALA A 167 0.77 -12.18 -3.10
C ALA A 167 -0.43 -13.09 -3.43
N THR A 168 -0.85 -13.92 -2.47
CA THR A 168 -2.00 -14.84 -2.57
C THR A 168 -3.36 -14.17 -2.77
N ASP A 169 -3.44 -12.86 -2.54
CA ASP A 169 -4.71 -12.14 -2.55
C ASP A 169 -5.15 -11.80 -3.99
N PHE A 170 -4.21 -11.80 -4.93
CA PHE A 170 -4.38 -11.37 -6.32
C PHE A 170 -4.93 -12.43 -7.30
N TRP A 171 -5.07 -13.69 -6.85
CA TRP A 171 -5.50 -14.83 -7.69
C TRP A 171 -6.60 -15.67 -7.04
N ASP A 172 -7.28 -16.48 -7.86
CA ASP A 172 -8.45 -17.26 -7.42
C ASP A 172 -8.09 -18.27 -6.31
N ARG A 173 -8.93 -18.32 -5.27
CA ARG A 173 -8.80 -19.25 -4.14
C ARG A 173 -8.78 -20.73 -4.53
N ASP A 174 -9.54 -21.08 -5.56
CA ASP A 174 -9.74 -22.47 -5.99
C ASP A 174 -8.85 -22.85 -7.18
N ASP A 175 -7.72 -22.17 -7.36
CA ASP A 175 -6.75 -22.53 -8.39
C ASP A 175 -5.83 -23.68 -7.92
N PRO A 176 -5.72 -24.80 -8.68
CA PRO A 176 -4.82 -25.90 -8.34
C PRO A 176 -3.33 -25.52 -8.22
N LEU A 177 -2.90 -24.42 -8.85
CA LEU A 177 -1.54 -23.91 -8.80
C LEU A 177 -1.31 -22.95 -7.61
N CYS A 178 -2.36 -22.62 -6.86
CA CYS A 178 -2.28 -21.80 -5.65
C CYS A 178 -3.37 -22.17 -4.63
N LEU A 179 -3.22 -23.33 -3.98
CA LEU A 179 -4.19 -23.82 -2.97
C LEU A 179 -4.37 -22.90 -1.75
N THR A 180 -3.45 -21.96 -1.54
CA THR A 180 -3.48 -20.99 -0.44
C THR A 180 -3.90 -19.59 -0.90
N CYS A 181 -4.27 -19.41 -2.17
CA CYS A 181 -4.78 -18.14 -2.66
C CYS A 181 -6.08 -17.77 -1.95
N ILE A 182 -6.29 -16.47 -1.74
CA ILE A 182 -7.50 -15.93 -1.08
C ILE A 182 -8.43 -15.33 -2.13
N GLY A 183 -7.88 -14.61 -3.11
CA GLY A 183 -8.64 -13.99 -4.18
C GLY A 183 -9.54 -12.86 -3.69
N LEU A 184 -8.92 -11.80 -3.19
CA LEU A 184 -9.62 -10.60 -2.76
C LEU A 184 -10.12 -9.79 -3.98
N PRO A 185 -11.31 -9.18 -3.91
CA PRO A 185 -11.96 -8.62 -5.10
C PRO A 185 -11.18 -7.52 -5.83
N GLU A 186 -10.60 -6.54 -5.13
CA GLU A 186 -9.87 -5.43 -5.77
C GLU A 186 -8.57 -5.93 -6.40
N GLU A 187 -7.82 -6.74 -5.67
CA GLU A 187 -6.57 -7.37 -6.10
C GLU A 187 -6.81 -8.22 -7.35
N LYS A 188 -7.88 -9.04 -7.36
CA LYS A 188 -8.28 -9.81 -8.55
C LYS A 188 -8.65 -8.94 -9.73
N ARG A 189 -9.32 -7.80 -9.53
CA ARG A 189 -9.67 -6.88 -10.63
C ARG A 189 -8.42 -6.29 -11.27
N ILE A 190 -7.43 -5.91 -10.46
CA ILE A 190 -6.13 -5.43 -10.95
C ILE A 190 -5.48 -6.51 -11.82
N THR A 191 -5.27 -7.71 -11.27
CA THR A 191 -4.62 -8.81 -12.00
C THR A 191 -5.36 -9.17 -13.28
N ARG A 192 -6.70 -9.28 -13.23
CA ARG A 192 -7.51 -9.60 -14.40
C ARG A 192 -7.36 -8.56 -15.49
N ARG A 193 -7.47 -7.28 -15.14
CA ARG A 193 -7.37 -6.18 -16.11
C ARG A 193 -5.99 -6.16 -16.78
N LEU A 194 -4.93 -6.40 -16.03
CA LEU A 194 -3.57 -6.45 -16.55
C LEU A 194 -3.37 -7.61 -17.52
N LEU A 195 -3.87 -8.80 -17.18
CA LEU A 195 -3.78 -9.97 -18.06
C LEU A 195 -4.63 -9.81 -19.33
N GLU A 196 -5.84 -9.24 -19.23
CA GLU A 196 -6.70 -8.90 -20.39
C GLU A 196 -6.02 -7.92 -21.34
N GLU A 197 -5.20 -7.03 -20.79
CA GLU A 197 -4.41 -6.07 -21.54
C GLU A 197 -3.07 -6.64 -22.03
N ASN A 198 -2.83 -7.96 -21.89
CA ASN A 198 -1.62 -8.68 -22.31
C ASN A 198 -0.34 -8.29 -21.55
N TYR A 199 -0.45 -8.00 -20.25
CA TYR A 199 0.70 -7.88 -19.36
C TYR A 199 0.92 -9.17 -18.58
N ALA A 200 2.19 -9.56 -18.41
CA ALA A 200 2.56 -10.57 -17.43
C ALA A 200 2.55 -9.93 -16.03
N VAL A 201 2.10 -10.67 -15.01
CA VAL A 201 1.86 -10.14 -13.67
C VAL A 201 2.55 -11.03 -12.64
N ILE A 202 3.27 -10.42 -11.70
CA ILE A 202 3.86 -11.08 -10.54
C ILE A 202 3.57 -10.26 -9.28
N ALA A 203 3.08 -10.91 -8.23
CA ALA A 203 2.99 -10.33 -6.90
C ALA A 203 4.00 -11.02 -5.99
N VAL A 204 4.57 -10.26 -5.06
CA VAL A 204 5.52 -10.77 -4.07
C VAL A 204 4.97 -10.47 -2.68
N SER A 205 5.12 -11.42 -1.76
CA SER A 205 4.79 -11.24 -0.35
C SER A 205 5.98 -10.63 0.41
N SER A 206 5.72 -9.68 1.32
CA SER A 206 6.74 -9.09 2.20
C SER A 206 7.49 -10.14 3.01
N SER A 207 8.74 -9.86 3.38
CA SER A 207 9.56 -10.76 4.19
C SER A 207 9.00 -10.95 5.60
N ASP A 208 8.48 -9.86 6.20
CA ASP A 208 7.74 -9.90 7.44
C ASP A 208 6.40 -10.59 7.20
N ARG A 209 6.16 -11.72 7.87
CA ARG A 209 4.90 -12.47 7.79
C ARG A 209 4.04 -12.35 9.04
N GLU A 210 4.50 -11.63 10.07
CA GLU A 210 3.74 -11.37 11.29
C GLU A 210 2.78 -10.19 11.09
N VAL A 211 3.30 -9.03 10.69
CA VAL A 211 2.47 -7.86 10.33
C VAL A 211 2.20 -7.77 8.82
N LYS A 212 2.94 -8.54 8.01
CA LYS A 212 2.81 -8.57 6.56
C LYS A 212 2.96 -7.19 5.93
N CYS A 213 3.90 -6.40 6.45
CA CYS A 213 4.21 -5.07 5.97
C CYS A 213 5.59 -5.06 5.31
N TRP A 214 5.75 -4.18 4.34
CA TRP A 214 7.06 -3.86 3.77
C TRP A 214 7.82 -2.88 4.64
N HIS A 215 9.13 -3.08 4.71
CA HIS A 215 10.10 -2.19 5.32
C HIS A 215 11.06 -1.73 4.20
N PRO A 216 10.79 -0.60 3.50
CA PRO A 216 11.55 -0.18 2.32
C PRO A 216 13.02 0.19 2.55
N ARG A 217 13.53 0.04 3.77
CA ARG A 217 14.94 0.21 4.14
C ARG A 217 15.59 -1.10 4.59
N ASP A 218 14.82 -2.17 4.62
CA ASP A 218 15.27 -3.50 4.97
C ASP A 218 15.73 -4.22 3.70
N GLU A 219 16.96 -4.74 3.74
CA GLU A 219 17.55 -5.49 2.64
C GLU A 219 16.70 -6.72 2.26
N SER A 220 15.99 -7.31 3.23
CA SER A 220 15.16 -8.49 3.02
C SER A 220 14.00 -8.25 2.06
N ASP A 221 13.47 -7.02 2.01
CA ASP A 221 12.41 -6.62 1.08
C ASP A 221 12.98 -6.08 -0.24
N HIS A 222 14.19 -5.53 -0.24
CA HIS A 222 14.89 -5.16 -1.48
C HIS A 222 15.27 -6.37 -2.35
N ARG A 223 15.25 -7.59 -1.81
CA ARG A 223 15.37 -8.84 -2.60
C ARG A 223 14.34 -8.95 -3.73
N VAL A 224 13.22 -8.22 -3.64
CA VAL A 224 12.22 -8.11 -4.71
C VAL A 224 12.85 -7.72 -6.06
N VAL A 225 13.90 -6.90 -6.06
CA VAL A 225 14.64 -6.53 -7.28
C VAL A 225 15.33 -7.74 -7.92
N GLN A 226 15.90 -8.63 -7.11
CA GLN A 226 16.53 -9.85 -7.63
C GLN A 226 15.47 -10.85 -8.10
N ILE A 227 14.38 -11.00 -7.34
CA ILE A 227 13.24 -11.87 -7.68
C ILE A 227 12.68 -11.52 -9.06
N ILE A 228 12.40 -10.23 -9.32
CA ILE A 228 11.82 -9.81 -10.60
C ILE A 228 12.79 -10.07 -11.76
N ARG A 229 14.09 -9.80 -11.59
CA ARG A 229 15.11 -10.04 -12.61
C ARG A 229 15.27 -11.54 -12.92
N GLU A 230 15.32 -12.38 -11.89
CA GLU A 230 15.43 -13.84 -12.02
C GLU A 230 14.20 -14.43 -12.69
N TRP A 231 13.01 -14.03 -12.24
CA TRP A 231 11.75 -14.46 -12.82
C TRP A 231 11.62 -14.02 -14.29
N MET A 232 11.90 -12.76 -14.62
CA MET A 232 11.85 -12.29 -16.00
C MET A 232 12.82 -13.05 -16.90
N THR A 233 14.02 -13.37 -16.40
CA THR A 233 15.00 -14.16 -17.16
C THR A 233 14.49 -15.57 -17.43
N ARG A 234 13.95 -16.25 -16.40
CA ARG A 234 13.41 -17.60 -16.50
C ARG A 234 12.19 -17.69 -17.41
N GLU A 235 11.32 -16.68 -17.38
CA GLU A 235 10.09 -16.63 -18.18
C GLU A 235 10.29 -16.01 -19.58
N HIS A 236 11.53 -15.69 -19.94
CA HIS A 236 11.91 -15.07 -21.22
C HIS A 236 11.25 -13.70 -21.48
N LEU A 237 11.09 -12.91 -20.42
CA LEU A 237 10.47 -11.56 -20.42
C LEU A 237 11.51 -10.44 -20.39
N THR A 238 12.80 -10.76 -20.37
CA THR A 238 13.89 -9.77 -20.35
C THR A 238 13.78 -8.80 -21.52
N GLY A 239 13.86 -7.50 -21.24
CA GLY A 239 13.74 -6.43 -22.22
C GLY A 239 12.33 -5.84 -22.36
N LEU A 240 11.30 -6.49 -21.79
CA LEU A 240 9.98 -5.88 -21.67
C LEU A 240 9.96 -4.78 -20.60
N PRO A 241 9.14 -3.72 -20.77
CA PRO A 241 9.01 -2.67 -19.77
C PRO A 241 8.39 -3.22 -18.47
N VAL A 242 8.94 -2.79 -17.33
CA VAL A 242 8.45 -3.16 -15.99
C VAL A 242 7.66 -2.01 -15.40
N TYR A 243 6.45 -2.29 -14.93
CA TYR A 243 5.59 -1.37 -14.21
C TYR A 243 5.41 -1.84 -12.78
N LEU A 244 5.24 -0.88 -11.88
CA LEU A 244 5.10 -1.14 -10.46
C LEU A 244 3.75 -0.68 -9.94
N LEU A 245 3.10 -1.50 -9.11
CA LEU A 245 1.96 -1.09 -8.30
C LEU A 245 2.22 -1.47 -6.85
N GLY A 246 2.11 -0.50 -5.94
CA GLY A 246 2.27 -0.71 -4.51
C GLY A 246 1.12 -0.09 -3.72
N VAL A 247 0.58 -0.84 -2.77
CA VAL A 247 -0.50 -0.38 -1.88
C VAL A 247 0.06 -0.10 -0.48
N SER A 248 -0.22 1.07 0.10
CA SER A 248 0.21 1.43 1.47
C SER A 248 1.74 1.27 1.68
N SER A 249 2.19 0.34 2.54
CA SER A 249 3.62 0.01 2.73
C SER A 249 4.28 -0.51 1.46
N GLY A 250 3.56 -1.25 0.63
CA GLY A 250 4.01 -1.67 -0.71
C GLY A 250 4.23 -0.48 -1.64
N GLY A 251 3.48 0.61 -1.46
CA GLY A 251 3.71 1.89 -2.13
C GLY A 251 5.10 2.46 -1.79
N GLY A 252 5.53 2.34 -0.53
CA GLY A 252 6.87 2.73 -0.10
C GLY A 252 7.97 1.88 -0.73
N LEU A 253 7.74 0.55 -0.85
CA LEU A 253 8.67 -0.36 -1.51
C LEU A 253 8.83 -0.01 -2.99
N VAL A 254 7.72 0.10 -3.74
CA VAL A 254 7.81 0.31 -5.20
C VAL A 254 8.49 1.64 -5.52
N VAL A 255 8.29 2.66 -4.69
CA VAL A 255 9.01 3.94 -4.81
C VAL A 255 10.51 3.77 -4.56
N SER A 256 10.93 2.95 -3.57
CA SER A 256 12.35 2.77 -3.25
C SER A 256 13.12 1.98 -4.31
N ILE A 257 12.46 1.09 -5.05
CA ILE A 257 13.10 0.21 -6.04
C ILE A 257 12.93 0.67 -7.50
N ALA A 258 12.10 1.69 -7.77
CA ALA A 258 11.71 2.09 -9.12
C ALA A 258 12.89 2.38 -10.07
N GLU A 259 13.86 3.17 -9.59
CA GLU A 259 15.07 3.50 -10.36
C GLU A 259 15.98 2.28 -10.55
N GLU A 260 16.13 1.44 -9.52
CA GLU A 260 16.99 0.26 -9.56
C GLU A 260 16.51 -0.77 -10.60
N ILE A 261 15.20 -0.91 -10.77
CA ILE A 261 14.64 -1.82 -11.77
C ILE A 261 14.39 -1.15 -13.13
N HIS A 262 14.69 0.15 -13.26
CA HIS A 262 14.37 0.96 -14.43
C HIS A 262 12.88 0.88 -14.82
N ALA A 263 12.00 1.13 -13.85
CA ALA A 263 10.56 1.03 -14.07
C ALA A 263 10.08 2.02 -15.15
N ALA A 264 9.19 1.57 -16.01
CA ALA A 264 8.51 2.40 -17.02
C ALA A 264 7.40 3.26 -16.41
N GLY A 265 6.88 2.88 -15.24
CA GLY A 265 5.89 3.64 -14.50
C GLY A 265 5.61 3.03 -13.13
N VAL A 266 5.17 3.87 -12.19
CA VAL A 266 4.86 3.50 -10.81
C VAL A 266 3.46 3.95 -10.45
N VAL A 267 2.71 3.09 -9.78
CA VAL A 267 1.41 3.37 -9.18
C VAL A 267 1.51 3.18 -7.68
N CYS A 268 1.17 4.21 -6.91
CA CYS A 268 1.08 4.13 -5.46
C CYS A 268 -0.37 4.33 -5.02
N GLU A 269 -0.96 3.30 -4.42
CA GLU A 269 -2.31 3.37 -3.87
C GLU A 269 -2.27 3.59 -2.36
N VAL A 270 -3.11 4.52 -1.89
CA VAL A 270 -3.25 4.91 -0.47
C VAL A 270 -1.92 5.21 0.24
N SER A 271 -0.91 5.57 -0.55
CA SER A 271 0.44 5.90 -0.12
C SER A 271 0.95 7.03 -1.00
N VAL A 272 1.31 8.16 -0.37
CA VAL A 272 1.85 9.32 -1.08
C VAL A 272 3.30 9.50 -0.68
N PRO A 273 4.26 9.36 -1.60
CA PRO A 273 5.66 9.56 -1.27
C PRO A 273 5.90 11.01 -0.84
N HIS A 274 6.87 11.21 0.05
CA HIS A 274 7.20 12.55 0.54
C HIS A 274 7.84 13.45 -0.53
N ALA A 275 8.60 12.84 -1.44
CA ALA A 275 9.24 13.47 -2.57
C ALA A 275 9.33 12.47 -3.73
N TRP A 276 9.44 12.98 -4.95
CA TRP A 276 9.59 12.18 -6.17
C TRP A 276 10.45 12.95 -7.17
N ASP A 277 11.76 12.73 -7.13
CA ASP A 277 12.75 13.40 -8.01
C ASP A 277 13.17 12.51 -9.19
N SER A 278 12.26 11.61 -9.60
CA SER A 278 12.50 10.68 -10.70
C SER A 278 11.81 11.17 -11.97
N SER A 279 12.41 10.86 -13.12
CA SER A 279 11.78 11.05 -14.43
C SER A 279 10.71 9.99 -14.75
N ILE A 280 10.62 8.94 -13.95
CA ILE A 280 9.63 7.87 -14.09
C ILE A 280 8.24 8.44 -13.80
N THR A 281 7.26 8.08 -14.64
CA THR A 281 5.87 8.50 -14.46
C THR A 281 5.31 7.87 -13.18
N LEU A 282 4.81 8.72 -12.28
CA LEU A 282 4.16 8.30 -11.04
C LEU A 282 2.66 8.60 -11.10
N VAL A 283 1.86 7.59 -10.81
CA VAL A 283 0.42 7.72 -10.54
C VAL A 283 0.21 7.53 -9.05
N VAL A 284 -0.43 8.49 -8.41
CA VAL A 284 -0.82 8.39 -6.99
C VAL A 284 -2.33 8.26 -6.92
N VAL A 285 -2.81 7.17 -6.34
CA VAL A 285 -4.24 6.92 -6.09
C VAL A 285 -4.53 7.17 -4.61
N THR A 286 -5.34 8.18 -4.32
CA THR A 286 -5.77 8.49 -2.94
C THR A 286 -7.27 8.29 -2.80
N MET A 287 -7.73 7.88 -1.62
CA MET A 287 -9.16 7.96 -1.30
C MET A 287 -9.58 9.43 -1.17
N GLU A 288 -10.67 9.83 -1.82
CA GLU A 288 -11.13 11.22 -1.84
C GLU A 288 -11.41 11.78 -0.43
N GLN A 289 -11.87 10.93 0.47
CA GLN A 289 -12.13 11.26 1.87
C GLN A 289 -10.85 11.44 2.71
N ASP A 290 -9.70 10.89 2.28
CA ASP A 290 -8.43 11.11 2.96
C ASP A 290 -7.83 12.46 2.52
N ARG A 291 -8.30 13.52 3.17
CA ARG A 291 -7.90 14.91 2.88
C ARG A 291 -6.39 15.11 3.00
N MET A 292 -5.73 14.42 3.94
CA MET A 292 -4.29 14.58 4.13
C MET A 292 -3.52 14.00 2.94
N SER A 293 -3.88 12.79 2.50
CA SER A 293 -3.26 12.18 1.32
C SER A 293 -3.56 12.96 0.05
N VAL A 294 -4.81 13.43 -0.14
CA VAL A 294 -5.18 14.30 -1.27
C VAL A 294 -4.34 15.58 -1.30
N GLN A 295 -4.16 16.25 -0.15
CA GLN A 295 -3.33 17.46 -0.07
C GLN A 295 -1.85 17.17 -0.32
N ARG A 296 -1.32 16.04 0.17
CA ARG A 296 0.06 15.63 -0.09
C ARG A 296 0.28 15.34 -1.57
N ALA A 297 -0.63 14.61 -2.22
CA ALA A 297 -0.53 14.29 -3.64
C ALA A 297 -0.59 15.54 -4.52
N ALA A 298 -1.48 16.49 -4.19
CA ALA A 298 -1.55 17.78 -4.88
C ALA A 298 -0.26 18.61 -4.74
N LYS A 299 0.36 18.62 -3.55
CA LYS A 299 1.65 19.28 -3.34
C LYS A 299 2.76 18.61 -4.15
N LEU A 300 2.77 17.29 -4.20
CA LEU A 300 3.77 16.52 -4.93
C LEU A 300 3.69 16.76 -6.46
N ALA A 301 2.46 16.83 -7.00
CA ALA A 301 2.20 17.09 -8.42
C ALA A 301 2.60 18.51 -8.86
N ASN A 302 2.68 19.48 -7.93
CA ASN A 302 3.19 20.81 -8.21
C ASN A 302 4.73 20.78 -8.37
N GLY A 303 5.18 20.38 -9.56
CA GLY A 303 6.60 20.36 -9.94
C GLY A 303 7.08 19.13 -10.69
N HIS A 304 6.24 18.09 -10.84
CA HIS A 304 6.62 16.80 -11.42
C HIS A 304 5.51 16.24 -12.32
N SER A 305 5.89 15.34 -13.24
CA SER A 305 4.96 14.57 -14.10
C SER A 305 4.25 13.48 -13.28
N ILE A 306 3.35 13.90 -12.39
CA ILE A 306 2.62 13.03 -11.47
C ILE A 306 1.13 13.12 -11.77
N PHE A 307 0.50 11.96 -11.94
CA PHE A 307 -0.93 11.84 -12.13
C PHE A 307 -1.60 11.54 -10.79
N HIS A 308 -2.46 12.44 -10.33
CA HIS A 308 -3.23 12.24 -9.10
C HIS A 308 -4.64 11.72 -9.43
N VAL A 309 -4.94 10.49 -9.02
CA VAL A 309 -6.26 9.88 -9.12
C VAL A 309 -6.93 9.89 -7.74
N ARG A 310 -8.18 10.35 -7.68
CA ARG A 310 -8.99 10.32 -6.46
C ARG A 310 -10.02 9.21 -6.57
N ALA A 311 -9.80 8.12 -5.85
CA ALA A 311 -10.76 7.04 -5.71
C ALA A 311 -11.95 7.52 -4.87
N ARG A 312 -13.15 7.40 -5.45
CA ARG A 312 -14.40 7.75 -4.77
C ARG A 312 -14.94 6.54 -4.04
N ALA A 313 -15.62 6.80 -2.92
CA ALA A 313 -16.42 5.77 -2.28
C ALA A 313 -17.54 5.29 -3.23
N ILE A 314 -17.94 4.04 -3.09
CA ILE A 314 -18.96 3.40 -3.91
C ILE A 314 -20.21 3.17 -3.04
N PRO A 315 -21.40 3.64 -3.44
CA PRO A 315 -22.59 3.46 -2.63
C PRO A 315 -22.96 1.97 -2.52
N LEU A 316 -23.39 1.55 -1.33
CA LEU A 316 -23.80 0.19 -1.02
C LEU A 316 -25.24 -0.03 -1.52
N THR A 317 -25.38 -0.26 -2.82
CA THR A 317 -26.63 -0.58 -3.50
C THR A 317 -27.03 -2.05 -3.32
N THR A 318 -28.25 -2.42 -3.73
CA THR A 318 -28.75 -3.81 -3.63
C THR A 318 -27.92 -4.82 -4.42
N ASP A 319 -27.27 -4.39 -5.49
CA ASP A 319 -26.39 -5.21 -6.32
C ASP A 319 -24.90 -5.09 -5.95
N PHE A 320 -24.54 -4.27 -4.95
CA PHE A 320 -23.16 -3.95 -4.57
C PHE A 320 -22.27 -5.19 -4.44
N PHE A 321 -22.63 -6.16 -3.61
CA PHE A 321 -21.81 -7.35 -3.43
C PHE A 321 -21.85 -8.26 -4.66
N SER A 322 -23.00 -8.39 -5.33
CA SER A 322 -23.12 -9.26 -6.51
C SER A 322 -22.45 -8.75 -7.77
N SER A 323 -22.26 -7.43 -7.90
CA SER A 323 -21.54 -6.81 -9.01
C SER A 323 -20.02 -6.79 -8.76
N ARG A 324 -19.62 -6.93 -7.50
CA ARG A 324 -18.23 -6.77 -7.08
C ARG A 324 -17.56 -8.11 -6.76
N ILE A 325 -18.24 -8.99 -6.04
CA ILE A 325 -17.71 -10.30 -5.65
C ILE A 325 -18.15 -11.33 -6.69
N GLU A 326 -17.19 -12.00 -7.29
CA GLU A 326 -17.46 -13.03 -8.29
C GLU A 326 -18.27 -14.19 -7.69
N ASN A 327 -19.24 -14.70 -8.46
CA ASN A 327 -20.15 -15.77 -8.05
C ASN A 327 -20.96 -15.47 -6.77
N PHE A 328 -21.14 -14.19 -6.42
CA PHE A 328 -21.89 -13.80 -5.24
C PHE A 328 -23.40 -13.75 -5.51
N SER A 329 -24.20 -14.27 -4.57
CA SER A 329 -25.66 -14.35 -4.71
C SER A 329 -26.29 -12.96 -4.75
N ARG A 330 -27.02 -12.65 -5.84
CA ARG A 330 -27.81 -11.40 -5.97
C ARG A 330 -28.84 -11.26 -4.86
N THR A 331 -29.49 -12.36 -4.48
CA THR A 331 -30.46 -12.38 -3.38
C THR A 331 -29.78 -12.00 -2.06
N CYS A 332 -28.60 -12.56 -1.78
CA CYS A 332 -27.84 -12.20 -0.57
C CYS A 332 -27.34 -10.75 -0.62
N SER A 333 -26.83 -10.28 -1.76
CA SER A 333 -26.42 -8.90 -1.96
C SER A 333 -27.56 -7.93 -1.62
N SER A 334 -28.75 -8.17 -2.19
CA SER A 334 -29.92 -7.33 -1.95
C SER A 334 -30.36 -7.37 -0.50
N ALA A 335 -30.42 -8.55 0.12
CA ALA A 335 -30.82 -8.71 1.51
C ALA A 335 -29.84 -8.00 2.46
N MET A 336 -28.53 -8.13 2.22
CA MET A 336 -27.49 -7.46 3.00
C MET A 336 -27.61 -5.94 2.88
N ALA A 337 -27.70 -5.40 1.66
CA ALA A 337 -27.79 -3.96 1.44
C ALA A 337 -29.02 -3.33 2.14
N GLN A 338 -30.20 -3.95 1.99
CA GLN A 338 -31.41 -3.52 2.69
C GLN A 338 -31.26 -3.60 4.21
N ALA A 339 -30.52 -4.60 4.71
CA ALA A 339 -30.26 -4.73 6.13
C ALA A 339 -29.35 -3.59 6.64
N PHE A 340 -28.30 -3.22 5.89
CA PHE A 340 -27.42 -2.08 6.19
C PHE A 340 -28.22 -0.77 6.25
N GLU A 341 -29.12 -0.53 5.28
CA GLU A 341 -30.00 0.63 5.23
C GLU A 341 -30.96 0.66 6.42
N LYS A 342 -31.73 -0.42 6.63
CA LYS A 342 -32.73 -0.53 7.69
C LYS A 342 -32.16 -0.29 9.09
N HIS A 343 -30.90 -0.66 9.32
CA HIS A 343 -30.25 -0.52 10.63
C HIS A 343 -29.34 0.72 10.73
N GLY A 344 -29.38 1.61 9.75
CA GLY A 344 -28.68 2.90 9.80
C GLY A 344 -27.16 2.77 9.76
N TYR A 345 -26.62 1.78 9.06
CA TYR A 345 -25.17 1.69 8.81
C TYR A 345 -24.72 2.55 7.63
N VAL A 346 -25.63 2.78 6.68
CA VAL A 346 -25.42 3.66 5.53
C VAL A 346 -26.16 4.97 5.69
N ASN A 347 -25.65 6.03 5.07
CA ASN A 347 -26.31 7.33 5.01
C ASN A 347 -27.37 7.38 3.89
N VAL A 348 -28.02 8.54 3.73
CA VAL A 348 -29.06 8.76 2.71
C VAL A 348 -28.56 8.59 1.26
N ASP A 349 -27.26 8.71 1.04
CA ASP A 349 -26.62 8.51 -0.27
C ASP A 349 -26.11 7.06 -0.45
N GLY A 350 -26.37 6.17 0.50
CA GLY A 350 -25.98 4.76 0.45
C GLY A 350 -24.53 4.46 0.86
N PHE A 351 -23.78 5.42 1.42
CA PHE A 351 -22.40 5.18 1.86
C PHE A 351 -22.31 4.70 3.30
N LEU A 352 -21.38 3.80 3.57
CA LEU A 352 -21.11 3.30 4.91
C LEU A 352 -20.53 4.42 5.80
N MET A 353 -21.13 4.63 6.97
CA MET A 353 -20.80 5.77 7.83
C MET A 353 -19.62 5.51 8.79
N THR A 354 -19.28 4.25 9.03
CA THR A 354 -18.21 3.84 9.95
C THR A 354 -17.29 2.83 9.30
N ASP A 355 -16.02 2.85 9.70
CA ASP A 355 -15.04 1.87 9.26
C ASP A 355 -15.46 0.43 9.65
N PRO A 356 -15.68 -0.47 8.67
CA PRO A 356 -16.13 -1.83 8.90
C PRO A 356 -15.05 -2.73 9.53
N ARG A 357 -13.77 -2.34 9.47
CA ARG A 357 -12.65 -3.09 10.08
C ARG A 357 -12.70 -2.94 11.60
N HIS A 358 -13.01 -1.75 12.11
CA HIS A 358 -13.08 -1.47 13.54
C HIS A 358 -14.43 -1.80 14.17
N ASN A 359 -15.53 -1.63 13.44
CA ASN A 359 -16.87 -1.90 13.96
C ASN A 359 -17.39 -3.25 13.45
N GLY A 360 -17.29 -4.31 14.25
CA GLY A 360 -17.72 -5.65 13.83
C GLY A 360 -19.21 -5.96 13.93
N SER A 361 -20.04 -5.03 14.39
CA SER A 361 -21.48 -5.27 14.63
C SER A 361 -22.26 -5.64 13.35
N TRP A 362 -21.82 -5.13 12.19
CA TRP A 362 -22.43 -5.44 10.89
C TRP A 362 -22.35 -6.94 10.52
N ARG A 363 -21.39 -7.68 11.08
CA ARG A 363 -21.23 -9.12 10.77
C ARG A 363 -22.48 -9.92 11.15
N LYS A 364 -23.04 -9.62 12.33
CA LYS A 364 -24.29 -10.26 12.79
C LYS A 364 -25.44 -9.93 11.86
N LEU A 365 -25.52 -8.67 11.41
CA LEU A 365 -26.54 -8.20 10.48
C LEU A 365 -26.46 -8.96 9.15
N VAL A 366 -25.25 -9.08 8.60
CA VAL A 366 -25.00 -9.81 7.35
C VAL A 366 -25.32 -11.29 7.49
N THR A 367 -24.93 -11.96 8.57
CA THR A 367 -25.28 -13.36 8.82
C THR A 367 -26.78 -13.57 8.99
N GLN A 368 -27.52 -12.60 9.54
CA GLN A 368 -28.98 -12.70 9.64
C GLN A 368 -29.66 -12.48 8.28
N ALA A 369 -29.16 -11.53 7.47
CA ALA A 369 -29.71 -11.20 6.16
C ALA A 369 -29.39 -12.27 5.10
N CYS A 370 -28.21 -12.88 5.16
CA CYS A 370 -27.78 -13.97 4.31
C CYS A 370 -27.13 -15.08 5.17
N PRO A 371 -27.92 -16.00 5.75
CA PRO A 371 -27.39 -17.06 6.63
C PRO A 371 -26.37 -17.99 5.96
N GLY A 372 -26.46 -18.15 4.64
CA GLY A 372 -25.56 -18.96 3.82
C GLY A 372 -24.18 -18.33 3.55
N ILE A 373 -23.92 -17.11 4.03
CA ILE A 373 -22.67 -16.40 3.72
C ILE A 373 -21.46 -16.99 4.46
N VAL A 374 -21.66 -17.50 5.67
CA VAL A 374 -20.57 -17.97 6.54
C VAL A 374 -19.92 -19.27 6.04
N GLN A 375 -20.57 -19.96 5.11
CA GLN A 375 -20.06 -21.14 4.42
C GLN A 375 -19.06 -20.77 3.33
N THR A 376 -19.18 -19.57 2.76
CA THR A 376 -18.38 -19.12 1.61
C THR A 376 -17.42 -17.99 1.95
N ASP A 377 -17.70 -17.23 3.01
CA ASP A 377 -16.95 -16.03 3.38
C ASP A 377 -16.72 -15.99 4.92
N SER A 378 -15.49 -15.67 5.34
CA SER A 378 -15.10 -15.64 6.75
C SER A 378 -15.62 -14.41 7.52
N LEU A 379 -16.00 -13.35 6.79
CA LEU A 379 -16.32 -12.01 7.28
C LEU A 379 -15.19 -11.33 8.07
N LYS A 380 -13.99 -11.91 8.11
CA LYS A 380 -12.83 -11.37 8.83
C LYS A 380 -12.12 -10.29 8.01
N PRO A 381 -11.64 -9.21 8.65
CA PRO A 381 -10.80 -8.22 7.96
C PRO A 381 -9.60 -8.91 7.29
N ASP A 382 -9.18 -8.38 6.15
CA ASP A 382 -8.01 -8.77 5.37
C ASP A 382 -8.08 -10.22 4.82
N GLN A 383 -9.22 -10.90 4.92
CA GLN A 383 -9.43 -12.30 4.48
C GLN A 383 -10.78 -12.54 3.78
N SER A 384 -11.70 -11.59 3.89
CA SER A 384 -13.10 -11.73 3.48
C SER A 384 -13.39 -10.82 2.31
N PRO A 385 -13.81 -11.36 1.14
CA PRO A 385 -14.33 -10.55 0.06
C PRO A 385 -15.40 -9.54 0.51
N VAL A 386 -16.35 -9.95 1.36
CA VAL A 386 -17.37 -9.05 1.91
C VAL A 386 -16.76 -7.95 2.77
N SER A 387 -15.86 -8.30 3.69
CA SER A 387 -15.24 -7.32 4.60
C SER A 387 -14.37 -6.32 3.83
N GLU A 388 -13.67 -6.77 2.79
CA GLU A 388 -12.83 -5.89 1.97
C GLU A 388 -13.65 -4.96 1.10
N GLU A 389 -14.73 -5.45 0.48
CA GLU A 389 -15.61 -4.61 -0.32
C GLU A 389 -16.37 -3.57 0.51
N LEU A 390 -16.62 -3.83 1.80
CA LEU A 390 -17.17 -2.78 2.65
C LEU A 390 -16.22 -1.59 2.83
N ASN A 391 -14.89 -1.75 2.69
CA ASN A 391 -13.93 -0.65 2.81
C ASN A 391 -14.11 0.39 1.69
N VAL A 392 -14.47 -0.04 0.47
CA VAL A 392 -14.68 0.88 -0.65
C VAL A 392 -16.01 1.63 -0.58
N ALA A 393 -16.92 1.20 0.31
CA ALA A 393 -18.19 1.86 0.55
C ALA A 393 -18.13 2.97 1.61
N VAL A 394 -17.01 3.12 2.31
CA VAL A 394 -16.89 4.08 3.42
C VAL A 394 -16.82 5.50 2.88
N ARG A 395 -17.74 6.34 3.36
CA ARG A 395 -17.67 7.80 3.22
C ARG A 395 -17.98 8.42 4.57
N PHE A 396 -16.95 8.99 5.20
CA PHE A 396 -17.16 9.74 6.42
C PHE A 396 -18.05 10.95 6.14
N ALA A 397 -19.09 11.13 6.96
CA ALA A 397 -19.82 12.38 6.97
C ALA A 397 -18.82 13.52 7.21
N PRO A 398 -18.92 14.65 6.49
CA PRO A 398 -18.13 15.81 6.84
C PRO A 398 -18.41 16.11 8.32
N LYS A 399 -17.36 16.18 9.15
CA LYS A 399 -17.51 16.76 10.48
C LYS A 399 -18.14 18.12 10.25
N LEU A 400 -19.37 18.33 10.72
CA LEU A 400 -19.99 19.64 10.76
C LEU A 400 -18.97 20.55 11.47
N ALA A 401 -18.49 21.54 10.73
CA ALA A 401 -17.42 22.44 11.16
C ALA A 401 -17.91 23.38 12.26
#